data_AF-A0A358M9D1-F1
#
_entry.id   AF-A0A358M9D1-F1
#
_cell.length_a   1.000
_cell.length_b   1.000
_cell.length_c   1.000
_cell.angle_alpha   90.00
_cell.angle_beta   90.00
_cell.angle_gamma   90.00
#
_symmetry.space_group_name_H-M   'P 1'
#
loop_
_entity.id
_entity.type
_entity.pdbx_description
1 polymer ?
#
loop_
_entity_poly.entity_id
_entity_poly.type
_entity_poly.pdbx_seq_one_letter_code
_entity_poly.pdbx_strand_id
1 'polypeptide(L)'
;SADDYFAGTRAAACGGTTTVFDFVLQDFGESMVDAVKRRDALCAPVAAVDYSYHVAVKDVSGGLLDTIEDAVKFGVPSFKVFMVYDFGVTDGVFYQVLRKAKECGALIGVHAENNELVNTLTAEYLKEGKTSAWYHYMSRPEFVEAEADVRAIQWAKALNVPLYIVHLANKDGVEAVTKARDEGYEIYAETCPQYLEFTCDVYRREDGRNF
;
A
#
# COMPACT_ATOMS: atom_id res chain seq x y z
N SER A 1 -10.27 -7.83 6.10
CA SER A 1 -11.15 -7.56 7.25
C SER A 1 -12.50 -8.25 7.02
N ALA A 2 -13.21 -8.61 8.09
CA ALA A 2 -14.61 -9.02 8.01
C ALA A 2 -15.58 -7.80 8.06
N ASP A 3 -15.06 -6.59 8.31
CA ASP A 3 -15.84 -5.37 8.37
C ASP A 3 -16.27 -4.90 6.97
N ASP A 4 -17.56 -4.66 6.81
CA ASP A 4 -18.08 -3.85 5.71
C ASP A 4 -17.94 -2.35 6.02
N TYR A 5 -18.39 -1.49 5.10
CA TYR A 5 -18.30 -0.04 5.29
C TYR A 5 -19.05 0.45 6.53
N PHE A 6 -20.22 -0.11 6.83
CA PHE A 6 -20.98 0.32 8.01
C PHE A 6 -20.26 -0.08 9.30
N ALA A 7 -19.86 -1.34 9.40
CA ALA A 7 -19.14 -1.87 10.56
C ALA A 7 -17.82 -1.12 10.78
N GLY A 8 -17.01 -0.96 9.72
CA GLY A 8 -15.70 -0.32 9.78
C GLY A 8 -15.78 1.18 10.12
N THR A 9 -16.63 1.95 9.44
CA THR A 9 -16.79 3.39 9.73
C THR A 9 -17.43 3.65 11.09
N ARG A 10 -18.35 2.79 11.55
CA ARG A 10 -18.90 2.87 12.91
C ARG A 10 -17.85 2.56 13.95
N ALA A 11 -17.01 1.55 13.73
CA ALA A 11 -15.88 1.24 14.62
C ALA A 11 -14.91 2.42 14.70
N ALA A 12 -14.61 3.06 13.56
CA ALA A 12 -13.81 4.29 13.52
C ALA A 12 -14.41 5.40 14.40
N ALA A 13 -15.72 5.68 14.26
CA ALA A 13 -16.41 6.66 15.09
C ALA A 13 -16.32 6.33 16.59
N CYS A 14 -16.55 5.07 16.97
CA CYS A 14 -16.45 4.61 18.36
C CYS A 14 -15.02 4.75 18.93
N GLY A 15 -13.99 4.64 18.07
CA GLY A 15 -12.59 4.84 18.42
C GLY A 15 -12.11 6.30 18.37
N GLY A 16 -12.98 7.24 17.99
CA GLY A 16 -12.63 8.67 17.87
C GLY A 16 -12.04 9.09 16.52
N THR A 17 -12.00 8.20 15.52
CA THR A 17 -11.61 8.53 14.14
C THR A 17 -12.83 9.01 13.36
N THR A 18 -12.80 10.25 12.88
CA THR A 18 -13.94 10.90 12.19
C THR A 18 -13.80 10.96 10.68
N THR A 19 -12.69 10.48 10.12
CA THR A 19 -12.48 10.41 8.68
C THR A 19 -11.63 9.19 8.34
N VAL A 20 -12.00 8.46 7.30
CA VAL A 20 -11.23 7.30 6.81
C VAL A 20 -10.92 7.40 5.32
N PHE A 21 -9.77 6.86 4.92
CA PHE A 21 -9.41 6.73 3.50
C PHE A 21 -9.30 5.23 3.19
N ASP A 22 -10.05 4.76 2.19
CA ASP A 22 -10.00 3.36 1.77
C ASP A 22 -9.22 3.19 0.45
N PHE A 23 -8.65 2.02 0.23
CA PHE A 23 -7.97 1.65 -1.01
C PHE A 23 -8.93 0.94 -1.96
N VAL A 24 -9.19 1.57 -3.09
CA VAL A 24 -9.94 0.98 -4.20
C VAL A 24 -8.98 0.26 -5.12
N LEU A 25 -9.10 -1.07 -5.24
CA LEU A 25 -8.37 -1.81 -6.26
C LEU A 25 -9.04 -1.65 -7.62
N GLN A 26 -8.30 -1.02 -8.55
CA GLN A 26 -8.66 -0.92 -9.96
C GLN A 26 -8.74 -2.33 -10.58
N ASP A 27 -9.78 -2.59 -11.36
CA ASP A 27 -9.87 -3.79 -12.20
C ASP A 27 -9.12 -3.61 -13.53
N PHE A 28 -8.78 -4.71 -14.20
CA PHE A 28 -8.16 -4.64 -15.51
C PHE A 28 -9.11 -4.00 -16.53
N GLY A 29 -8.61 -3.06 -17.34
CA GLY A 29 -9.46 -2.31 -18.28
C GLY A 29 -10.33 -1.21 -17.65
N GLU A 30 -10.23 -0.96 -16.34
CA GLU A 30 -11.06 0.01 -15.63
C GLU A 30 -10.33 1.37 -15.47
N SER A 31 -11.01 2.49 -15.70
CA SER A 31 -10.44 3.81 -15.43
C SER A 31 -10.35 4.10 -13.92
N MET A 32 -9.42 4.98 -13.51
CA MET A 32 -9.28 5.33 -12.09
C MET A 32 -10.56 5.93 -11.50
N VAL A 33 -11.31 6.73 -12.28
CA VAL A 33 -12.57 7.34 -11.84
C VAL A 33 -13.69 6.30 -11.71
N ASP A 34 -13.76 5.33 -12.62
CA ASP A 34 -14.78 4.27 -12.56
C ASP A 34 -14.55 3.35 -11.36
N ALA A 35 -13.29 3.04 -11.03
CA ALA A 35 -12.95 2.34 -9.81
C ALA A 35 -13.51 3.06 -8.58
N VAL A 36 -13.26 4.38 -8.47
CA VAL A 36 -13.78 5.21 -7.37
C VAL A 36 -15.31 5.17 -7.31
N LYS A 37 -16.00 5.40 -8.43
CA LYS A 37 -17.48 5.39 -8.47
C LYS A 37 -18.06 4.04 -8.08
N ARG A 38 -17.46 2.94 -8.57
CA ARG A 38 -17.85 1.57 -8.21
C ARG A 38 -17.75 1.36 -6.72
N ARG A 39 -16.68 1.85 -6.09
CA ARG A 39 -16.52 1.72 -4.65
C ARG A 39 -17.45 2.62 -3.86
N ASP A 40 -17.60 3.85 -4.31
CA ASP A 40 -18.46 4.84 -3.66
C ASP A 40 -19.92 4.41 -3.58
N ALA A 41 -20.42 3.72 -4.61
CA ALA A 41 -21.75 3.12 -4.60
C ALA A 41 -22.00 2.14 -3.44
N LEU A 42 -20.94 1.56 -2.85
CA LEU A 42 -21.02 0.65 -1.70
C LEU A 42 -20.89 1.40 -0.37
N CYS A 43 -20.07 2.45 -0.30
CA CYS A 43 -19.76 3.18 0.93
C CYS A 43 -20.78 4.28 1.24
N ALA A 44 -21.12 5.10 0.23
CA ALA A 44 -21.97 6.28 0.37
C ALA A 44 -23.30 6.04 1.11
N PRO A 45 -24.01 4.92 0.89
CA PRO A 45 -25.30 4.69 1.55
C PRO A 45 -25.18 4.35 3.04
N VAL A 46 -23.99 3.96 3.52
CA VAL A 46 -23.83 3.29 4.83
C VAL A 46 -22.70 3.85 5.71
N ALA A 47 -21.86 4.76 5.21
CA ALA A 47 -20.76 5.31 5.98
C ALA A 47 -21.26 6.08 7.23
N ALA A 48 -20.62 5.82 8.37
CA ALA A 48 -20.90 6.48 9.64
C ALA A 48 -19.98 7.67 9.94
N VAL A 49 -18.92 7.86 9.16
CA VAL A 49 -17.96 8.98 9.25
C VAL A 49 -17.61 9.48 7.84
N ASP A 50 -16.98 10.64 7.74
CA ASP A 50 -16.48 11.15 6.46
C ASP A 50 -15.46 10.19 5.85
N TYR A 51 -15.39 10.12 4.53
CA TYR A 51 -14.49 9.19 3.87
C TYR A 51 -13.96 9.72 2.52
N SER A 52 -12.87 9.12 2.07
CA SER A 52 -12.31 9.30 0.73
C SER A 52 -11.57 8.04 0.29
N TYR A 53 -10.87 8.10 -0.85
CA TYR A 53 -10.24 6.95 -1.48
C TYR A 53 -8.80 7.23 -1.91
N HIS A 54 -8.01 6.16 -1.94
CA HIS A 54 -6.81 6.00 -2.75
C HIS A 54 -7.12 4.96 -3.83
N VAL A 55 -6.65 5.15 -5.06
CA VAL A 55 -6.83 4.11 -6.11
C VAL A 55 -5.55 3.30 -6.27
N ALA A 56 -5.64 1.99 -6.05
CA ALA A 56 -4.55 1.07 -6.34
C ALA A 56 -4.46 0.77 -7.84
N VAL A 57 -3.32 1.13 -8.42
CA VAL A 57 -3.00 0.99 -9.84
C VAL A 57 -2.60 -0.44 -10.15
N LYS A 58 -3.45 -1.13 -10.91
CA LYS A 58 -3.26 -2.52 -11.33
C LYS A 58 -3.00 -2.63 -12.84
N ASP A 59 -3.56 -1.70 -13.62
CA ASP A 59 -3.49 -1.72 -15.07
C ASP A 59 -3.17 -0.32 -15.61
N VAL A 60 -2.06 -0.24 -16.34
CA VAL A 60 -1.58 0.99 -17.01
C VAL A 60 -1.71 0.90 -18.53
N SER A 61 -2.25 -0.21 -19.06
CA SER A 61 -2.37 -0.45 -20.50
C SER A 61 -3.42 0.44 -21.15
N GLY A 62 -3.39 0.55 -22.48
CA GLY A 62 -4.47 1.19 -23.25
C GLY A 62 -4.77 2.66 -22.90
N GLY A 63 -3.82 3.39 -22.32
CA GLY A 63 -4.01 4.78 -21.87
C GLY A 63 -4.58 4.91 -20.45
N LEU A 64 -4.77 3.81 -19.72
CA LEU A 64 -5.30 3.84 -18.35
C LEU A 64 -4.39 4.60 -17.37
N LEU A 65 -3.07 4.63 -17.64
CA LEU A 65 -2.14 5.47 -16.89
C LEU A 65 -2.55 6.96 -16.91
N ASP A 66 -3.08 7.45 -18.03
CA ASP A 66 -3.48 8.85 -18.17
C ASP A 66 -4.73 9.19 -17.34
N THR A 67 -5.55 8.20 -17.02
CA THR A 67 -6.77 8.38 -16.19
C THR A 67 -6.47 8.72 -14.73
N ILE A 68 -5.20 8.64 -14.30
CA ILE A 68 -4.72 9.23 -13.03
C ILE A 68 -5.07 10.72 -12.98
N GLU A 69 -4.85 11.46 -14.06
CA GLU A 69 -5.13 12.90 -14.11
C GLU A 69 -6.62 13.20 -13.97
N ASP A 70 -7.47 12.35 -14.56
CA ASP A 70 -8.92 12.47 -14.44
C ASP A 70 -9.38 12.22 -13.00
N ALA A 71 -8.80 11.24 -12.30
CA ALA A 71 -9.10 10.99 -10.89
C ALA A 71 -8.61 12.13 -9.98
N VAL A 72 -7.45 12.74 -10.26
CA VAL A 72 -7.00 13.96 -9.55
C VAL A 72 -8.04 15.08 -9.71
N LYS A 73 -8.49 15.35 -10.95
CA LYS A 73 -9.54 16.36 -11.23
C LYS A 73 -10.89 16.02 -10.60
N PHE A 74 -11.19 14.73 -10.46
CA PHE A 74 -12.39 14.23 -9.79
C PHE A 74 -12.34 14.43 -8.26
N GLY A 75 -11.16 14.68 -7.68
CA GLY A 75 -10.98 14.92 -6.25
C GLY A 75 -10.26 13.79 -5.50
N VAL A 76 -9.65 12.83 -6.21
CA VAL A 76 -8.84 11.74 -5.65
C VAL A 76 -7.38 11.92 -6.09
N PRO A 77 -6.55 12.64 -5.31
CA PRO A 77 -5.20 13.01 -5.73
C PRO A 77 -4.11 12.00 -5.31
N SER A 78 -4.49 10.80 -4.89
CA SER A 78 -3.53 9.82 -4.37
C SER A 78 -3.84 8.41 -4.79
N PHE A 79 -2.78 7.66 -5.07
CA PHE A 79 -2.82 6.35 -5.69
C PHE A 79 -1.90 5.41 -4.95
N LYS A 80 -2.08 4.11 -5.19
CA LYS A 80 -1.34 3.05 -4.52
C LYS A 80 -0.73 2.11 -5.54
N VAL A 81 0.51 1.70 -5.31
CA VAL A 81 1.14 0.61 -6.06
C VAL A 81 1.60 -0.47 -5.09
N PHE A 82 1.72 -1.69 -5.60
CA PHE A 82 2.26 -2.84 -4.87
C PHE A 82 3.51 -3.34 -5.59
N MET A 83 4.62 -3.47 -4.86
CA MET A 83 5.83 -4.15 -5.36
C MET A 83 5.77 -5.67 -5.12
N VAL A 84 4.71 -6.11 -4.44
CA VAL A 84 4.42 -7.49 -4.04
C VAL A 84 3.08 -7.94 -4.63
N TYR A 85 2.81 -9.24 -4.58
CA TYR A 85 1.67 -9.93 -5.16
C TYR A 85 1.75 -10.08 -6.68
N ASP A 86 1.02 -11.07 -7.23
CA ASP A 86 1.01 -11.37 -8.66
C ASP A 86 0.41 -10.24 -9.53
N PHE A 87 -0.36 -9.36 -8.90
CA PHE A 87 -0.89 -8.14 -9.53
C PHE A 87 -0.03 -6.90 -9.26
N GLY A 88 1.08 -7.05 -8.55
CA GLY A 88 2.03 -5.98 -8.28
C GLY A 88 2.66 -5.43 -9.56
N VAL A 89 3.09 -4.18 -9.50
CA VAL A 89 3.74 -3.51 -10.63
C VAL A 89 5.21 -3.90 -10.69
N THR A 90 5.74 -4.00 -11.91
CA THR A 90 7.19 -4.09 -12.11
C THR A 90 7.84 -2.72 -11.91
N ASP A 91 9.14 -2.71 -11.65
CA ASP A 91 9.95 -1.49 -11.46
C ASP A 91 9.74 -0.44 -12.57
N GLY A 92 9.69 -0.90 -13.83
CA GLY A 92 9.45 -0.03 -14.97
C GLY A 92 8.04 0.58 -14.98
N VAL A 93 7.02 -0.19 -14.59
CA VAL A 93 5.64 0.31 -14.47
C VAL A 93 5.52 1.29 -13.31
N PHE A 94 6.11 0.99 -12.14
CA PHE A 94 6.11 1.91 -11.01
C PHE A 94 6.80 3.22 -11.37
N TYR A 95 7.95 3.18 -12.04
CA TYR A 95 8.63 4.39 -12.52
C TYR A 95 7.74 5.23 -13.46
N GLN A 96 6.96 4.59 -14.35
CA GLN A 96 5.99 5.29 -15.20
C GLN A 96 4.86 5.94 -14.39
N VAL A 97 4.35 5.25 -13.37
CA VAL A 97 3.33 5.78 -12.45
C VAL A 97 3.85 6.99 -11.68
N LEU A 98 5.07 6.93 -11.14
CA LEU A 98 5.73 8.06 -10.48
C LEU A 98 5.90 9.26 -11.42
N ARG A 99 6.30 9.01 -12.67
CA ARG A 99 6.43 10.07 -13.67
C ARG A 99 5.08 10.73 -13.97
N LYS A 100 4.02 9.95 -14.15
CA LYS A 100 2.67 10.49 -14.37
C LYS A 100 2.18 11.26 -13.15
N ALA A 101 2.43 10.76 -11.94
CA ALA A 101 2.07 11.42 -10.70
C ALA A 101 2.70 12.80 -10.58
N LYS A 102 3.98 12.94 -10.97
CA LYS A 102 4.68 14.23 -11.03
C LYS A 102 3.99 15.22 -11.97
N GLU A 103 3.53 14.77 -13.13
CA GLU A 103 2.87 15.64 -14.13
C GLU A 103 1.53 16.20 -13.62
N CYS A 104 0.79 15.42 -12.83
CA CYS A 104 -0.55 15.79 -12.36
C CYS A 104 -0.62 16.22 -10.88
N GLY A 105 0.50 16.22 -10.16
CA GLY A 105 0.54 16.56 -8.73
C GLY A 105 -0.11 15.51 -7.83
N ALA A 106 -0.08 14.24 -8.24
CA ALA A 106 -0.61 13.14 -7.43
C ALA A 106 0.44 12.57 -6.46
N LEU A 107 -0.01 12.01 -5.34
CA LEU A 107 0.82 11.29 -4.38
C LEU A 107 0.73 9.78 -4.62
N ILE A 108 1.88 9.11 -4.71
CA ILE A 108 1.93 7.65 -4.82
C ILE A 108 2.30 7.04 -3.47
N GLY A 109 1.38 6.24 -2.93
CA GLY A 109 1.63 5.27 -1.88
C GLY A 109 2.22 3.99 -2.44
N VAL A 110 3.16 3.35 -1.75
CA VAL A 110 3.75 2.06 -2.16
C VAL A 110 3.65 1.03 -1.05
N HIS A 111 3.25 -0.20 -1.39
CA HIS A 111 3.45 -1.38 -0.54
C HIS A 111 4.77 -1.97 -0.99
N ALA A 112 5.81 -1.78 -0.20
CA ALA A 112 7.17 -2.09 -0.56
C ALA A 112 7.62 -3.41 0.09
N GLU A 113 7.46 -4.52 -0.63
CA GLU A 113 8.10 -5.79 -0.28
C GLU A 113 8.64 -6.43 -1.55
N ASN A 114 9.76 -7.15 -1.45
CA ASN A 114 10.32 -7.87 -2.60
C ASN A 114 9.53 -9.16 -2.91
N ASN A 115 8.68 -9.13 -3.94
CA ASN A 115 7.81 -10.25 -4.32
C ASN A 115 8.57 -11.57 -4.56
N GLU A 116 9.74 -11.52 -5.20
CA GLU A 116 10.50 -12.72 -5.55
C GLU A 116 11.01 -13.45 -4.31
N LEU A 117 11.49 -12.69 -3.32
CA LEU A 117 11.91 -13.23 -2.03
C LEU A 117 10.72 -13.79 -1.24
N VAL A 118 9.60 -13.05 -1.18
CA VAL A 118 8.37 -13.53 -0.53
C VAL A 118 7.93 -14.88 -1.11
N ASN A 119 7.89 -14.99 -2.45
CA ASN A 119 7.45 -16.21 -3.13
C ASN A 119 8.43 -17.37 -2.92
N THR A 120 9.73 -17.10 -2.96
CA THR A 120 10.78 -18.12 -2.77
C THR A 120 10.73 -18.68 -1.36
N LEU A 121 10.71 -17.83 -0.33
CA LEU A 121 10.67 -18.26 1.07
C LEU A 121 9.34 -18.94 1.41
N THR A 122 8.22 -18.46 0.86
CA THR A 122 6.91 -19.10 1.04
C THR A 122 6.94 -20.52 0.46
N ALA A 123 7.44 -20.70 -0.76
CA ALA A 123 7.53 -22.03 -1.38
C ALA A 123 8.47 -22.98 -0.61
N GLU A 124 9.59 -22.47 -0.09
CA GLU A 124 10.51 -23.23 0.75
C GLU A 124 9.84 -23.76 2.02
N TYR A 125 9.18 -22.89 2.80
CA TYR A 125 8.51 -23.31 4.04
C TYR A 125 7.34 -24.27 3.79
N LEU A 126 6.55 -24.03 2.74
CA LEU A 126 5.46 -24.95 2.39
C LEU A 126 5.99 -26.34 2.01
N LYS A 127 7.11 -26.42 1.28
CA LYS A 127 7.76 -27.70 0.93
C LYS A 127 8.25 -28.46 2.16
N GLU A 128 8.64 -27.75 3.21
CA GLU A 128 9.05 -28.32 4.50
C GLU A 128 7.87 -28.66 5.43
N GLY A 129 6.62 -28.43 5.00
CA GLY A 129 5.43 -28.65 5.83
C GLY A 129 5.23 -27.59 6.92
N LYS A 130 5.94 -26.45 6.83
CA LYS A 130 5.91 -25.35 7.79
C LYS A 130 4.77 -24.39 7.44
N THR A 131 3.58 -24.69 7.96
CA THR A 131 2.32 -24.02 7.59
C THR A 131 1.69 -23.16 8.69
N SER A 132 2.34 -23.03 9.86
CA SER A 132 1.84 -22.16 10.94
C SER A 132 2.03 -20.67 10.61
N ALA A 133 1.31 -19.79 11.33
CA ALA A 133 1.37 -18.34 11.14
C ALA A 133 2.79 -17.76 11.30
N TRP A 134 3.64 -18.39 12.14
CA TRP A 134 5.06 -18.04 12.25
C TRP A 134 5.78 -17.99 10.90
N TYR A 135 5.43 -18.88 9.98
CA TYR A 135 6.07 -18.95 8.67
C TYR A 135 5.51 -17.96 7.64
N HIS A 136 4.40 -17.29 7.95
CA HIS A 136 3.99 -16.08 7.22
C HIS A 136 4.96 -14.93 7.51
N TYR A 137 5.28 -14.68 8.79
CA TYR A 137 6.30 -13.71 9.17
C TYR A 137 7.68 -14.09 8.62
N MET A 138 8.10 -15.35 8.78
CA MET A 138 9.42 -15.77 8.32
C MET A 138 9.60 -15.75 6.80
N SER A 139 8.51 -15.77 6.00
CA SER A 139 8.63 -15.61 4.54
C SER A 139 8.77 -14.16 4.11
N ARG A 140 8.66 -13.22 5.05
CA ARG A 140 8.72 -11.77 4.83
C ARG A 140 9.49 -11.05 5.95
N PRO A 141 10.70 -11.52 6.31
CA PRO A 141 11.50 -10.87 7.34
C PRO A 141 11.85 -9.43 6.91
N GLU A 142 12.26 -8.61 7.87
CA GLU A 142 12.39 -7.16 7.73
C GLU A 142 13.23 -6.72 6.53
N PHE A 143 14.25 -7.49 6.15
CA PHE A 143 15.12 -7.16 5.00
C PHE A 143 14.38 -7.21 3.64
N VAL A 144 13.29 -7.99 3.54
CA VAL A 144 12.46 -8.11 2.33
C VAL A 144 11.68 -6.82 2.08
N GLU A 145 11.21 -6.19 3.14
CA GLU A 145 10.57 -4.86 3.10
C GLU A 145 11.63 -3.77 2.89
N ALA A 146 12.71 -3.79 3.68
CA ALA A 146 13.75 -2.77 3.66
C ALA A 146 14.41 -2.57 2.28
N GLU A 147 14.68 -3.66 1.54
CA GLU A 147 15.22 -3.58 0.19
C GLU A 147 14.26 -2.84 -0.76
N ALA A 148 12.97 -3.19 -0.69
CA ALA A 148 11.94 -2.61 -1.52
C ALA A 148 11.69 -1.13 -1.16
N ASP A 149 11.74 -0.78 0.14
CA ASP A 149 11.66 0.61 0.61
C ASP A 149 12.75 1.47 -0.03
N VAL A 150 14.01 1.03 0.10
CA VAL A 150 15.17 1.74 -0.44
C VAL A 150 15.04 1.88 -1.96
N ARG A 151 14.64 0.80 -2.65
CA ARG A 151 14.48 0.81 -4.11
C ARG A 151 13.37 1.76 -4.57
N ALA A 152 12.20 1.76 -3.90
CA ALA A 152 11.12 2.69 -4.18
C ALA A 152 11.55 4.16 -3.98
N ILE A 153 12.26 4.44 -2.88
CA ILE A 153 12.81 5.77 -2.59
C ILE A 153 13.77 6.21 -3.69
N GLN A 154 14.64 5.33 -4.21
CA GLN A 154 15.55 5.70 -5.30
C GLN A 154 14.81 6.14 -6.57
N TRP A 155 13.70 5.49 -6.93
CA TRP A 155 12.91 5.90 -8.10
C TRP A 155 12.26 7.27 -7.91
N ALA A 156 11.70 7.51 -6.72
CA ALA A 156 11.12 8.80 -6.38
C ALA A 156 12.17 9.93 -6.41
N LYS A 157 13.37 9.67 -5.85
CA LYS A 157 14.51 10.61 -5.90
C LYS A 157 14.97 10.88 -7.33
N ALA A 158 15.09 9.85 -8.17
CA ALA A 158 15.50 9.99 -9.56
C ALA A 158 14.55 10.89 -10.37
N LEU A 159 13.25 10.86 -10.05
CA LEU A 159 12.25 11.70 -10.66
C LEU A 159 12.02 13.04 -9.93
N ASN A 160 12.58 13.22 -8.73
CA ASN A 160 12.27 14.31 -7.81
C ASN A 160 10.75 14.50 -7.67
N VAL A 161 10.06 13.45 -7.20
CA VAL A 161 8.61 13.39 -6.99
C VAL A 161 8.32 12.91 -5.56
N PRO A 162 7.23 13.36 -4.93
CA PRO A 162 6.81 12.84 -3.63
C PRO A 162 6.52 11.34 -3.64
N LEU A 163 6.82 10.66 -2.54
CA LEU A 163 6.50 9.24 -2.33
C LEU A 163 6.03 9.00 -0.90
N TYR A 164 5.04 8.12 -0.73
CA TYR A 164 4.49 7.73 0.56
C TYR A 164 4.70 6.23 0.80
N ILE A 165 5.59 5.87 1.72
CA ILE A 165 5.78 4.47 2.16
C ILE A 165 4.66 4.16 3.16
N VAL A 166 3.68 3.34 2.78
CA VAL A 166 2.60 2.97 3.72
C VAL A 166 3.08 1.86 4.65
N HIS A 167 2.39 1.67 5.79
CA HIS A 167 2.52 0.54 6.71
C HIS A 167 3.96 0.06 6.96
N LEU A 168 4.91 1.00 7.05
CA LEU A 168 6.33 0.77 7.25
C LEU A 168 6.56 0.08 8.60
N ALA A 169 7.18 -1.09 8.58
CA ALA A 169 7.28 -1.97 9.74
C ALA A 169 8.72 -2.33 10.13
N ASN A 170 9.74 -1.78 9.44
CA ASN A 170 11.14 -2.12 9.68
C ASN A 170 12.02 -0.89 9.96
N LYS A 171 13.11 -1.12 10.71
CA LYS A 171 14.06 -0.07 11.11
C LYS A 171 14.80 0.54 9.91
N ASP A 172 15.24 -0.30 8.97
CA ASP A 172 16.11 0.14 7.86
C ASP A 172 15.34 1.05 6.88
N GLY A 173 14.05 0.80 6.65
CA GLY A 173 13.15 1.65 5.89
C GLY A 173 12.89 2.98 6.60
N VAL A 174 12.74 3.00 7.94
CA VAL A 174 12.66 4.26 8.71
C VAL A 174 13.93 5.09 8.56
N GLU A 175 15.10 4.44 8.63
CA GLU A 175 16.38 5.11 8.39
C GLU A 175 16.51 5.63 6.95
N ALA A 176 16.05 4.86 5.95
CA ALA A 176 16.06 5.26 4.55
C ALA A 176 15.15 6.47 4.27
N VAL A 177 13.93 6.48 4.83
CA VAL A 177 13.01 7.62 4.74
C VAL A 177 13.61 8.84 5.43
N THR A 178 14.14 8.67 6.64
CA THR A 178 14.77 9.77 7.40
C THR A 178 15.91 10.39 6.61
N LYS A 179 16.81 9.57 6.08
CA LYS A 179 17.94 10.03 5.25
C LYS A 179 17.47 10.79 4.01
N ALA A 180 16.47 10.27 3.29
CA ALA A 180 15.96 10.94 2.09
C ALA A 180 15.32 12.30 2.41
N ARG A 181 14.61 12.42 3.54
CA ARG A 181 14.07 13.69 4.03
C ARG A 181 15.17 14.68 4.42
N ASP A 182 16.21 14.22 5.11
CA ASP A 182 17.36 15.06 5.47
C ASP A 182 18.13 15.57 4.24
N GLU A 183 18.11 14.80 3.14
CA GLU A 183 18.64 15.19 1.83
C GLU A 183 17.71 16.17 1.07
N GLY A 184 16.51 16.47 1.59
CA GLY A 184 15.57 17.43 1.02
C GLY A 184 14.50 16.84 0.10
N TYR A 185 14.37 15.52 0.03
CA TYR A 185 13.33 14.87 -0.78
C TYR A 185 12.01 14.74 -0.01
N GLU A 186 10.89 14.85 -0.72
CA GLU A 186 9.54 14.70 -0.17
C GLU A 186 9.14 13.23 -0.03
N ILE A 187 9.82 12.53 0.88
CA ILE A 187 9.51 11.14 1.22
C ILE A 187 8.75 11.11 2.55
N TYR A 188 7.59 10.47 2.53
CA TYR A 188 6.70 10.30 3.67
C TYR A 188 6.66 8.83 4.08
N ALA A 189 6.38 8.57 5.35
CA ALA A 189 6.13 7.23 5.86
C ALA A 189 4.88 7.22 6.76
N GLU A 190 4.17 6.11 6.72
CA GLU A 190 3.09 5.75 7.63
C GLU A 190 3.40 4.41 8.25
N THR A 191 3.02 4.24 9.51
CA THR A 191 2.96 2.92 10.14
C THR A 191 1.58 2.71 10.74
N CYS A 192 1.22 1.45 10.95
CA CYS A 192 -0.05 1.07 11.54
C CYS A 192 0.09 0.85 13.05
N PRO A 193 -0.97 1.06 13.86
CA PRO A 193 -0.92 0.86 15.31
C PRO A 193 -0.39 -0.52 15.74
N GLN A 194 -0.62 -1.56 14.94
CA GLN A 194 -0.17 -2.93 15.20
C GLN A 194 1.35 -3.03 15.29
N TYR A 195 2.09 -2.29 14.46
CA TYR A 195 3.57 -2.31 14.49
C TYR A 195 4.14 -1.51 15.66
N LEU A 196 3.33 -0.68 16.33
CA LEU A 196 3.70 0.07 17.52
C LEU A 196 3.36 -0.67 18.81
N GLU A 197 2.37 -1.56 18.77
CA GLU A 197 1.87 -2.30 19.93
C GLU A 197 2.41 -3.73 20.00
N PHE A 198 2.56 -4.41 18.87
CA PHE A 198 2.92 -5.83 18.81
C PHE A 198 4.32 -6.07 18.24
N THR A 199 4.90 -7.19 18.65
CA THR A 199 6.10 -7.78 18.02
C THR A 199 5.71 -9.03 17.23
N CYS A 200 6.63 -9.58 16.45
CA CYS A 200 6.42 -10.84 15.71
C CYS A 200 6.10 -12.05 16.61
N ASP A 201 6.24 -11.93 17.94
CA ASP A 201 5.89 -12.99 18.89
C ASP A 201 4.41 -13.40 18.81
N VAL A 202 3.52 -12.50 18.35
CA VAL A 202 2.10 -12.84 18.17
C VAL A 202 1.88 -13.99 17.19
N TYR A 203 2.75 -14.16 16.20
CA TYR A 203 2.69 -15.25 15.22
C TYR A 203 3.07 -16.62 15.78
N ARG A 204 3.68 -16.68 16.97
CA ARG A 204 4.02 -17.94 17.66
C ARG A 204 2.84 -18.49 18.47
N ARG A 205 1.79 -17.71 18.66
CA ARG A 205 0.59 -18.12 19.41
C ARG A 205 -0.27 -19.09 18.59
N GLU A 206 -1.11 -19.87 19.28
CA GLU A 206 -2.08 -20.76 18.64
C GLU A 206 -3.06 -20.00 17.73
N ASP A 207 -3.44 -18.78 18.14
CA ASP A 207 -4.30 -17.86 17.40
C ASP A 207 -3.50 -16.87 16.51
N GLY A 208 -2.22 -17.13 16.25
CA GLY A 208 -1.32 -16.22 15.54
C GLY A 208 -1.76 -15.81 14.13
N ARG A 209 -2.70 -16.54 13.52
CA ARG A 209 -3.31 -16.20 12.22
C ARG A 209 -4.24 -14.97 12.26
N ASN A 210 -4.61 -14.51 13.45
CA ASN A 210 -5.50 -13.37 13.66
C ASN A 210 -4.73 -12.03 13.74
N PHE A 211 -3.40 -12.08 13.65
CA PHE A 211 -2.49 -10.94 13.73
C PHE A 211 -1.79 -10.72 12.39
#